data_AF-A0A359D0P0-F1
#
_entry.id   AF-A0A359D0P0-F1
#
_cell.length_a   1.000
_cell.length_b   1.000
_cell.length_c   1.000
_cell.angle_alpha   90.00
_cell.angle_beta   90.00
_cell.angle_gamma   90.00
#
_symmetry.space_group_name_H-M   'P 1'
#
loop_
_entity.id
_entity.type
_entity.pdbx_description
1 polymer ?
#
loop_
_entity_poly.entity_id
_entity_poly.type
_entity_poly.pdbx_seq_one_letter_code
_entity_poly.pdbx_strand_id
1 'polypeptide(L)'
;MKTNLFILIFFLIGVLTLQAQNVSSYILELESHTKWEAVDTKWSGVRDQWVTNCKAENTPQESAQLLLQFESNVKWEAVEKNWAARRNAWVNECKTASSNGQVAKLLAELESNIKWTAVDEKWKARRTDWVNELNGIR
;
A
#
# COMPACT_ATOMS: atom_id res chain seq x y z
N MET A 1 -18.38 -61.09 14.77
CA MET A 1 -18.18 -60.57 16.14
C MET A 1 -17.20 -59.40 16.05
N LYS A 2 -17.68 -58.18 16.37
CA LYS A 2 -16.95 -56.97 16.84
C LYS A 2 -15.79 -56.39 16.00
N THR A 3 -16.12 -55.31 15.27
CA THR A 3 -15.50 -53.97 15.20
C THR A 3 -14.07 -53.79 15.73
N ASN A 4 -13.19 -53.13 14.96
CA ASN A 4 -12.67 -51.78 15.33
C ASN A 4 -11.86 -51.11 14.21
N LEU A 5 -12.50 -50.06 13.69
CA LEU A 5 -12.02 -48.89 13.00
C LEU A 5 -10.90 -48.18 13.79
N PHE A 6 -9.76 -47.88 13.16
CA PHE A 6 -8.94 -46.72 13.52
C PHE A 6 -8.44 -46.04 12.24
N ILE A 7 -9.27 -45.12 11.76
CA ILE A 7 -8.91 -44.09 10.81
C ILE A 7 -7.92 -43.15 11.51
N LEU A 8 -6.67 -43.12 11.08
CA LEU A 8 -5.71 -42.07 11.42
C LEU A 8 -5.88 -40.93 10.41
N ILE A 9 -6.82 -40.03 10.71
CA ILE A 9 -6.86 -38.70 10.09
C ILE A 9 -5.66 -37.92 10.63
N PHE A 10 -4.65 -37.71 9.78
CA PHE A 10 -3.71 -36.62 9.99
C PHE A 10 -4.46 -35.31 9.70
N PHE A 11 -5.04 -34.72 10.74
CA PHE A 11 -5.42 -33.32 10.73
C PHE A 11 -4.11 -32.53 10.71
N LEU A 12 -3.62 -32.23 9.51
CA LEU A 12 -2.65 -31.15 9.34
C LEU A 12 -3.40 -29.87 9.69
N ILE A 13 -3.19 -29.39 10.91
CA ILE A 13 -3.69 -28.10 11.37
C ILE A 13 -3.03 -27.08 10.45
N GLY A 14 -3.78 -26.64 9.43
CA GLY A 14 -3.44 -25.47 8.66
C GLY A 14 -3.37 -24.33 9.67
N VAL A 15 -2.16 -23.92 10.01
CA VAL A 15 -1.94 -22.62 10.63
C VAL A 15 -2.42 -21.63 9.57
N LEU A 16 -3.65 -21.16 9.72
CA LEU A 16 -4.09 -19.93 9.09
C LEU A 16 -3.17 -18.86 9.65
N THR A 17 -2.05 -18.63 8.98
CA THR A 17 -1.32 -17.38 9.12
C THR A 17 -2.32 -16.31 8.70
N LEU A 18 -2.87 -15.59 9.67
CA LEU A 18 -3.44 -14.27 9.40
C LEU A 18 -2.25 -13.48 8.86
N GLN A 19 -2.11 -13.42 7.53
CA GLN A 19 -1.09 -12.60 6.94
C GLN A 19 -1.41 -11.19 7.43
N ALA A 20 -0.54 -10.61 8.26
CA ALA A 20 -0.67 -9.23 8.66
C ALA A 20 -0.82 -8.44 7.37
N GLN A 21 -1.96 -7.78 7.20
CA GLN A 21 -2.30 -7.10 5.96
C GLN A 21 -1.19 -6.09 5.66
N ASN A 22 -0.37 -6.38 4.65
CA ASN A 22 0.82 -5.59 4.36
C ASN A 22 0.38 -4.26 3.73
N VAL A 23 0.70 -3.14 4.37
CA VAL A 23 0.33 -1.80 3.89
C VAL A 23 0.87 -1.56 2.49
N SER A 24 2.01 -2.17 2.12
CA SER A 24 2.58 -2.04 0.78
C SER A 24 1.67 -2.55 -0.35
N SER A 25 0.75 -3.48 -0.06
CA SER A 25 -0.27 -3.89 -1.04
C SER A 25 -1.24 -2.75 -1.38
N TYR A 26 -1.58 -1.90 -0.41
CA TYR A 26 -2.43 -0.72 -0.62
C TYR A 26 -1.67 0.38 -1.38
N ILE A 27 -0.36 0.53 -1.13
CA ILE A 27 0.50 1.45 -1.88
C ILE A 27 0.52 1.03 -3.35
N LEU A 28 0.74 -0.26 -3.62
CA LEU A 28 0.74 -0.83 -4.96
C LEU A 28 -0.61 -0.64 -5.66
N GLU A 29 -1.72 -0.80 -4.93
CA GLU A 29 -3.05 -0.61 -5.50
C GLU A 29 -3.26 0.83 -5.96
N LEU A 30 -2.98 1.83 -5.10
CA LEU A 30 -3.05 3.24 -5.46
C LEU A 30 -2.14 3.58 -6.65
N GLU A 31 -0.91 3.07 -6.66
CA GLU A 31 0.03 3.26 -7.77
C GLU A 31 -0.52 2.68 -9.08
N SER A 32 -1.08 1.47 -9.04
CA SER A 32 -1.62 0.80 -10.24
C SER A 32 -2.80 1.54 -10.87
N HIS A 33 -3.46 2.39 -10.08
CA HIS A 33 -4.57 3.24 -10.48
C HIS A 33 -4.17 4.69 -10.77
N THR A 34 -2.92 5.05 -10.49
CA THR A 34 -2.34 6.35 -10.85
C THR A 34 -1.92 6.32 -12.31
N LYS A 35 -2.38 7.30 -13.08
CA LYS A 35 -2.13 7.38 -14.52
C LYS A 35 -0.65 7.60 -14.80
N TRP A 36 -0.15 7.04 -15.91
CA TRP A 36 1.24 7.22 -16.33
C TRP A 36 1.61 8.69 -16.58
N GLU A 37 0.66 9.51 -17.02
CA GLU A 37 0.88 10.96 -17.20
C GLU A 37 1.08 11.69 -15.87
N ALA A 38 0.61 11.12 -14.75
CA ALA A 38 0.73 11.67 -13.41
C ALA A 38 2.08 11.36 -12.73
N VAL A 39 2.88 10.46 -13.29
CA VAL A 39 4.20 10.09 -12.77
C VAL A 39 5.33 10.51 -13.70
N ASP A 40 6.52 10.69 -13.14
CA ASP A 40 7.75 10.99 -13.87
C ASP A 40 8.07 9.88 -14.89
N THR A 41 8.59 10.23 -16.07
CA THR A 41 8.93 9.26 -17.12
C THR A 41 9.99 8.25 -16.65
N LYS A 42 10.87 8.64 -15.72
CA LYS A 42 11.86 7.75 -15.10
C LYS A 42 11.23 6.66 -14.23
N TRP A 43 9.96 6.80 -13.84
CA TRP A 43 9.25 5.80 -13.02
C TRP A 43 9.25 4.43 -13.68
N SER A 44 9.05 4.39 -15.00
CA SER A 44 9.05 3.15 -15.79
C SER A 44 10.32 2.32 -15.60
N GLY A 45 11.49 2.95 -15.43
CA GLY A 45 12.76 2.26 -15.25
C GLY A 45 12.97 1.64 -13.86
N VAL A 46 12.20 2.04 -12.86
CA VAL A 46 12.33 1.56 -11.47
C VAL A 46 11.09 0.79 -10.97
N ARG A 47 9.96 0.90 -11.69
CA ARG A 47 8.66 0.37 -11.26
C ARG A 47 8.67 -1.14 -11.05
N ASP A 48 9.28 -1.92 -11.94
CA ASP A 48 9.22 -3.39 -11.84
C ASP A 48 9.87 -3.92 -10.56
N GLN A 49 11.03 -3.35 -10.19
CA GLN A 49 11.68 -3.67 -8.92
C GLN A 49 10.85 -3.16 -7.74
N TRP A 50 10.28 -1.96 -7.83
CA TRP A 50 9.43 -1.41 -6.78
C TRP A 50 8.17 -2.25 -6.53
N VAL A 51 7.51 -2.75 -7.59
CA VAL A 51 6.36 -3.67 -7.51
C VAL A 51 6.78 -4.99 -6.85
N THR A 52 7.95 -5.51 -7.20
CA THR A 52 8.51 -6.71 -6.56
C THR A 52 8.70 -6.49 -5.06
N ASN A 53 9.24 -5.34 -4.67
CA ASN A 53 9.44 -4.98 -3.26
C ASN A 53 8.11 -4.78 -2.51
N CYS A 54 7.07 -4.22 -3.15
CA CYS A 54 5.74 -4.10 -2.56
C CYS A 54 5.04 -5.45 -2.34
N LYS A 55 5.38 -6.47 -3.14
CA LYS A 55 4.81 -7.82 -2.99
C LYS A 55 5.55 -8.69 -1.97
N ALA A 56 6.72 -8.25 -1.51
CA ALA A 56 7.48 -8.93 -0.49
C ALA A 56 6.85 -8.76 0.90
N GLU A 57 7.38 -9.48 1.89
CA GLU A 57 7.12 -9.14 3.29
C GLU A 57 7.89 -7.86 3.63
N ASN A 58 7.21 -6.87 4.18
CA ASN A 58 7.81 -5.59 4.54
C ASN A 58 7.57 -5.28 6.01
N THR A 59 8.60 -4.78 6.66
CA THR A 59 8.45 -4.00 7.89
C THR A 59 7.67 -2.71 7.60
N PRO A 60 7.11 -2.05 8.64
CA PRO A 60 6.50 -0.74 8.47
C PRO A 60 7.46 0.29 7.85
N GLN A 61 8.73 0.27 8.26
CA GLN A 61 9.71 1.23 7.76
C GLN A 61 10.04 0.99 6.27
N GLU A 62 10.12 -0.26 5.83
CA GLU A 62 10.29 -0.59 4.40
C GLU A 62 9.05 -0.18 3.60
N SER A 63 7.84 -0.40 4.11
CA SER A 63 6.60 0.08 3.48
C SER A 63 6.58 1.61 3.34
N ALA A 64 7.03 2.34 4.36
CA ALA A 64 7.15 3.80 4.30
C ALA A 64 8.19 4.26 3.27
N GLN A 65 9.29 3.52 3.08
CA GLN A 65 10.27 3.79 2.03
C GLN A 65 9.70 3.57 0.63
N LEU A 66 8.89 2.52 0.44
CA LEU A 66 8.17 2.27 -0.81
C LEU A 66 7.16 3.38 -1.10
N LEU A 67 6.45 3.86 -0.08
CA LEU A 67 5.54 5.01 -0.16
C LEU A 67 6.26 6.29 -0.61
N LEU A 68 7.41 6.59 0.01
CA LEU A 68 8.26 7.73 -0.36
C LEU A 68 8.76 7.62 -1.80
N GLN A 69 9.16 6.43 -2.23
CA GLN A 69 9.65 6.22 -3.59
C GLN A 69 8.54 6.49 -4.60
N PHE A 70 7.33 5.98 -4.36
CA PHE A 70 6.17 6.28 -5.21
C PHE A 70 5.86 7.79 -5.22
N GLU A 71 5.68 8.41 -4.06
CA GLU A 71 5.38 9.85 -3.94
C GLU A 71 6.40 10.73 -4.66
N SER A 72 7.69 10.42 -4.53
CA SER A 72 8.76 11.19 -5.18
C SER A 72 8.75 11.12 -6.71
N ASN A 73 8.00 10.17 -7.29
CA ASN A 73 7.79 10.03 -8.71
C ASN A 73 6.42 10.52 -9.16
N VAL A 74 5.50 10.88 -8.25
CA VAL A 74 4.27 11.59 -8.61
C VAL A 74 4.63 13.04 -8.96
N LYS A 75 4.13 13.52 -10.10
CA LYS A 75 4.38 14.90 -10.56
C LYS A 75 3.68 15.92 -9.68
N TRP A 76 4.28 17.10 -9.54
CA TRP A 76 3.68 18.20 -8.78
C TRP A 76 2.34 18.66 -9.36
N GLU A 77 2.14 18.54 -10.67
CA GLU A 77 0.89 18.85 -11.34
C GLU A 77 -0.21 17.82 -11.03
N ALA A 78 0.15 16.61 -10.59
CA ALA A 78 -0.77 15.54 -10.24
C ALA A 78 -1.25 15.59 -8.78
N VAL A 79 -0.66 16.45 -7.94
CA VAL A 79 -1.05 16.63 -6.54
C VAL A 79 -1.68 18.00 -6.28
N GLU A 80 -2.42 18.11 -5.19
CA GLU A 80 -3.04 19.35 -4.74
C GLU A 80 -2.00 20.42 -4.39
N LYS A 81 -2.33 21.70 -4.64
CA LYS A 81 -1.36 22.81 -4.53
C LYS A 81 -0.81 22.98 -3.11
N ASN A 82 -1.62 22.70 -2.10
CA ASN A 82 -1.23 22.77 -0.69
C ASN A 82 -0.32 21.61 -0.26
N TRP A 83 -0.16 20.56 -1.07
CA TRP A 83 0.73 19.44 -0.76
C TRP A 83 2.16 19.89 -0.50
N ALA A 84 2.66 20.87 -1.27
CA ALA A 84 4.02 21.38 -1.14
C ALA A 84 4.33 21.89 0.29
N ALA A 85 3.35 22.48 0.98
CA ALA A 85 3.52 22.96 2.35
C ALA A 85 3.54 21.82 3.38
N ARG A 86 2.81 20.72 3.11
CA ARG A 86 2.68 19.56 4.00
C ARG A 86 3.79 18.52 3.80
N ARG A 87 4.26 18.37 2.56
CA ARG A 87 5.15 17.29 2.12
C ARG A 87 6.40 17.11 2.98
N ASN A 88 7.06 18.19 3.39
CA ASN A 88 8.29 18.07 4.18
C ASN A 88 8.08 17.39 5.53
N ALA A 89 6.98 17.71 6.23
CA ALA A 89 6.63 17.05 7.47
C ALA A 89 6.21 15.59 7.21
N TRP A 90 5.43 15.35 6.14
CA TRP A 90 4.98 14.01 5.77
C TRP A 90 6.16 13.08 5.41
N VAL A 91 7.18 13.60 4.73
CA VAL A 91 8.43 12.87 4.44
C VAL A 91 9.16 12.49 5.73
N ASN A 92 9.23 13.40 6.70
CA ASN A 92 9.88 13.11 7.98
C ASN A 92 9.10 12.07 8.80
N GLU A 93 7.77 12.12 8.75
CA GLU A 93 6.91 11.11 9.36
C GLU A 93 7.07 9.72 8.70
N CYS A 94 7.22 9.66 7.37
CA CYS A 94 7.57 8.40 6.69
C CYS A 94 8.92 7.83 7.15
N LYS A 95 9.91 8.70 7.38
CA LYS A 95 11.25 8.29 7.86
C LYS A 95 11.26 7.78 9.30
N THR A 96 10.23 8.09 10.09
CA THR A 96 10.11 7.69 11.50
C THR A 96 8.96 6.73 11.75
N ALA A 97 8.24 6.31 10.70
CA ALA A 97 7.11 5.39 10.79
C ALA A 97 7.58 4.00 11.27
N SER A 98 7.02 3.57 12.39
CA SER A 98 7.38 2.34 13.11
C SER A 98 6.22 1.34 13.24
N SER A 99 5.01 1.69 12.78
CA SER A 99 3.86 0.80 12.74
C SER A 99 3.12 0.86 11.41
N ASN A 100 2.44 -0.24 11.06
CA ASN A 100 1.61 -0.29 9.86
C ASN A 100 0.49 0.77 9.91
N GLY A 101 -0.14 1.01 11.07
CA GLY A 101 -1.11 2.09 11.22
C GLY A 101 -0.54 3.50 10.95
N GLN A 102 0.74 3.76 11.25
CA GLN A 102 1.38 5.03 10.88
C GLN A 102 1.55 5.15 9.36
N VAL A 103 2.05 4.08 8.70
CA VAL A 103 2.19 4.06 7.24
C VAL A 103 0.85 4.17 6.55
N ALA A 104 -0.18 3.51 7.07
CA ALA A 104 -1.54 3.56 6.54
C ALA A 104 -2.11 4.98 6.55
N LYS A 105 -1.92 5.73 7.66
CA LYS A 105 -2.32 7.14 7.74
C LYS A 105 -1.57 8.01 6.74
N LEU A 106 -0.26 7.80 6.60
CA LEU A 106 0.57 8.53 5.64
C LEU A 106 0.15 8.25 4.19
N LEU A 107 -0.19 6.99 3.88
CA LEU A 107 -0.70 6.58 2.58
C LEU A 107 -2.08 7.19 2.28
N ALA A 108 -3.00 7.18 3.25
CA ALA A 108 -4.31 7.83 3.11
C ALA A 108 -4.17 9.33 2.86
N GLU A 109 -3.21 9.97 3.53
CA GLU A 109 -2.94 11.39 3.34
C GLU A 109 -2.38 11.70 1.95
N LEU A 110 -1.40 10.93 1.47
CA LEU A 110 -0.90 11.08 0.11
C LEU A 110 -2.03 10.91 -0.92
N GLU A 111 -2.83 9.85 -0.77
CA GLU A 111 -3.98 9.59 -1.64
C GLU A 111 -4.94 10.79 -1.70
N SER A 112 -5.28 11.36 -0.55
CA SER A 112 -6.17 12.52 -0.47
C SER A 112 -5.60 13.79 -1.12
N ASN A 113 -4.28 13.83 -1.37
CA ASN A 113 -3.60 14.92 -2.05
C ASN A 113 -3.29 14.61 -3.53
N ILE A 114 -3.50 13.39 -4.01
CA ILE A 114 -3.46 13.08 -5.44
C ILE A 114 -4.77 13.55 -6.08
N LYS A 115 -4.68 14.34 -7.16
CA LYS A 115 -5.86 14.87 -7.85
C LYS A 115 -6.68 13.75 -8.47
N TRP A 116 -8.00 13.92 -8.49
CA TRP A 116 -8.91 13.01 -9.21
C TRP A 116 -8.63 12.87 -10.70
N THR A 117 -7.98 13.85 -11.32
CA THR A 117 -7.54 13.78 -12.73
C THR A 117 -6.34 12.87 -12.93
N ALA A 118 -5.54 12.63 -11.88
CA ALA A 118 -4.32 11.82 -11.90
C ALA A 118 -4.56 10.31 -11.72
N VAL A 119 -5.78 9.91 -11.37
CA VAL A 119 -6.20 8.52 -11.18
C VAL A 119 -7.24 8.11 -12.21
N ASP A 120 -7.36 6.81 -12.47
CA ASP A 120 -8.38 6.27 -13.38
C ASP A 120 -9.80 6.23 -12.76
N GLU A 121 -10.82 5.94 -13.57
CA GLU A 121 -12.22 5.88 -13.09
C GLU A 121 -12.49 4.69 -12.16
N LYS A 122 -11.72 3.60 -12.28
CA LYS A 122 -11.87 2.43 -11.40
C LYS A 122 -11.45 2.78 -9.98
N TRP A 123 -10.42 3.60 -9.83
CA TRP A 123 -10.00 4.13 -8.53
C TRP A 123 -11.13 4.87 -7.84
N LYS A 124 -11.86 5.72 -8.57
CA LYS A 124 -12.94 6.52 -7.98
C LYS A 124 -14.04 5.66 -7.37
N ALA A 125 -14.34 4.53 -8.00
CA ALA A 125 -15.27 3.55 -7.46
C ALA A 125 -14.67 2.77 -6.28
N ARG A 126 -13.38 2.42 -6.34
CA ARG A 126 -12.66 1.62 -5.33
C ARG A 126 -12.30 2.40 -4.05
N ARG A 127 -12.06 3.70 -4.15
CA ARG A 127 -11.45 4.54 -3.11
C ARG A 127 -12.13 4.42 -1.74
N THR A 128 -13.47 4.44 -1.70
CA THR A 128 -14.21 4.42 -0.42
C THR A 128 -13.88 3.17 0.38
N ASP A 129 -13.93 1.99 -0.27
CA ASP A 129 -13.61 0.73 0.40
C ASP A 129 -12.14 0.66 0.77
N TRP A 130 -11.26 1.14 -0.12
CA TRP A 130 -9.81 1.15 0.11
C TRP A 130 -9.44 2.01 1.33
N VAL A 131 -10.05 3.18 1.50
CA VAL A 131 -9.84 4.05 2.67
C VAL A 131 -10.37 3.39 3.94
N ASN A 132 -11.53 2.72 3.87
CA ASN A 132 -12.11 2.02 5.03
C ASN A 132 -11.22 0.86 5.50
N GLU A 133 -10.72 0.07 4.57
CA GLU A 133 -9.77 -1.00 4.83
C GLU A 133 -8.46 -0.47 5.42
N LEU A 134 -7.92 0.61 4.84
CA LEU A 134 -6.69 1.25 5.31
C LEU A 134 -6.82 1.82 6.73
N ASN A 135 -7.99 2.39 7.06
CA ASN A 135 -8.31 2.84 8.42
C ASN A 135 -8.46 1.70 9.44
N GLY A 136 -8.69 0.47 8.96
CA GLY A 136 -8.71 -0.73 9.79
C GLY A 136 -7.32 -1.20 10.24
N ILE A 137 -6.26 -0.72 9.59
CA ILE A 137 -4.88 -1.08 9.90
C ILE A 137 -4.41 -0.34 11.17
N ARG A 138 -3.88 -1.10 12.13
CA ARG A 138 -3.39 -0.60 13.44
C ARG A 138 -1.87 -0.52 13.49
#